data_AF-A0A218QWS9-F1
#
_entry.id   AF-A0A218QWS9-F1
#
_cell.length_a   1.000
_cell.length_b   1.000
_cell.length_c   1.000
_cell.angle_alpha   90.00
_cell.angle_beta   90.00
_cell.angle_gamma   90.00
#
_symmetry.space_group_name_H-M   'P 1'
#
loop_
_entity.id
_entity.type
_entity.pdbx_description
1 polymer ?
#
loop_
_entity_poly.entity_id
_entity_poly.type
_entity_poly.pdbx_seq_one_letter_code
_entity_poly.pdbx_strand_id
1 'polypeptide(L)'
;MEANPGITIAALLQELNDVCANDIYIMIATELLYVDLSAVPLVEHYRTRLWVSQQTHDAYTHASVVGVTTKNAPNSTTTLLPNTALMWDSALWTLVNYGETTTTLLPESGFPIQLPTAFFLQLFDSGIIKIHNGVTDVTRNETVRALMEAASPVHLKEANRKFNIVQAYFQRHTDIYQDINSRTLRRWVQQFREAEASLGCGYVGLLPRTHQQGNRQPKSPTDSSELLDKFIKEHFETPRQATGASVYRAYVRACTALNIQPLSNRTFYQRLKKRPTHEQTLKRQGAKAAYATEPFVWELALNTRPHGNRPLEIVHIDHTELDIELRSLATGRLLGRPWLTLLTDAYSRRTLAVYLTGLTQLAQRDRQI
;
A
#
# COMPACT_ATOMS: atom_id res chain seq x y z
N MET A 1 -34.41 -14.95 -17.79
CA MET A 1 -33.62 -14.78 -16.54
C MET A 1 -33.89 -15.84 -15.48
N GLU A 2 -35.09 -16.43 -15.39
CA GLU A 2 -35.33 -17.58 -14.48
C GLU A 2 -34.43 -18.80 -14.80
N ALA A 3 -34.03 -18.98 -16.06
CA ALA A 3 -33.15 -20.06 -16.49
C ALA A 3 -31.64 -19.79 -16.25
N ASN A 4 -31.22 -18.52 -16.13
CA ASN A 4 -29.81 -18.10 -15.98
C ASN A 4 -29.72 -16.86 -15.07
N PRO A 5 -29.78 -17.02 -13.73
CA PRO A 5 -29.65 -15.92 -12.79
C PRO A 5 -28.24 -15.33 -12.79
N GLY A 6 -28.11 -14.01 -12.88
CA GLY A 6 -26.83 -13.31 -12.93
C GLY A 6 -26.20 -13.18 -14.33
N ILE A 7 -26.99 -13.36 -15.40
CA ILE A 7 -26.56 -13.09 -16.80
C ILE A 7 -26.10 -11.63 -16.94
N THR A 8 -25.06 -11.39 -17.74
CA THR A 8 -24.58 -10.03 -17.99
C THR A 8 -25.42 -9.32 -19.05
N ILE A 9 -25.46 -7.98 -19.01
CA ILE A 9 -26.17 -7.19 -20.04
C ILE A 9 -25.69 -7.55 -21.44
N ALA A 10 -24.37 -7.70 -21.64
CA ALA A 10 -23.79 -8.07 -22.93
C ALA A 10 -24.23 -9.46 -23.41
N ALA A 11 -24.27 -10.46 -22.53
CA ALA A 11 -24.72 -11.81 -22.89
C ALA A 11 -26.23 -11.84 -23.18
N LEU A 12 -27.04 -11.09 -22.43
CA LEU A 12 -28.48 -11.01 -22.66
C LEU A 12 -28.81 -10.35 -24.02
N LEU A 13 -28.07 -9.30 -24.38
CA LEU A 13 -28.22 -8.64 -25.70
C LEU A 13 -27.74 -9.50 -26.86
N GLN A 14 -26.86 -10.48 -26.62
CA GLN A 14 -26.46 -11.46 -27.64
C GLN A 14 -27.48 -12.59 -27.81
N GLU A 15 -28.21 -12.95 -26.75
CA GLU A 15 -29.25 -13.99 -26.78
C GLU A 15 -30.58 -13.46 -27.35
N LEU A 16 -30.88 -12.17 -27.18
CA LEU A 16 -32.15 -11.56 -27.58
C LEU A 16 -31.95 -10.55 -28.72
N ASN A 17 -32.33 -10.95 -29.93
CA ASN A 17 -32.16 -10.13 -31.14
C ASN A 17 -33.05 -8.86 -31.20
N ASP A 18 -34.13 -8.82 -30.41
CA ASP A 18 -35.15 -7.74 -30.46
C ASP A 18 -35.15 -6.83 -29.21
N VAL A 19 -34.11 -6.91 -28.36
CA VAL A 19 -34.00 -6.10 -27.13
C VAL A 19 -32.74 -5.23 -27.21
N CYS A 20 -32.88 -3.92 -26.98
CA CYS A 20 -31.74 -3.02 -26.93
C CYS A 20 -31.34 -2.71 -25.48
N ALA A 21 -30.13 -2.20 -25.27
CA ALA A 21 -29.63 -1.86 -23.94
C ALA A 21 -30.53 -0.87 -23.19
N ASN A 22 -31.22 0.02 -23.92
CA ASN A 22 -32.13 1.00 -23.34
C ASN A 22 -33.37 0.35 -22.71
N ASP A 23 -33.87 -0.75 -23.27
CA ASP A 23 -35.00 -1.49 -22.69
C ASP A 23 -34.60 -2.10 -21.35
N ILE A 24 -33.39 -2.65 -21.26
CA ILE A 24 -32.81 -3.18 -20.01
C ILE A 24 -32.64 -2.05 -18.99
N TYR A 25 -32.17 -0.87 -19.40
CA TYR A 25 -32.04 0.27 -18.50
C TYR A 25 -33.38 0.76 -17.98
N ILE A 26 -34.41 0.78 -18.83
CA ILE A 26 -35.78 1.09 -18.42
C ILE A 26 -36.24 0.06 -17.39
N MET A 27 -36.03 -1.23 -17.62
CA MET A 27 -36.38 -2.29 -16.67
C MET A 27 -35.66 -2.18 -15.33
N ILE A 28 -34.39 -1.74 -15.33
CA ILE A 28 -33.64 -1.45 -14.09
C ILE A 28 -34.23 -0.22 -13.38
N ALA A 29 -34.49 0.86 -14.13
CA ALA A 29 -35.04 2.10 -13.58
C ALA A 29 -36.48 1.94 -13.05
N THR A 30 -37.25 1.01 -13.62
CA THR A 30 -38.60 0.64 -13.15
C THR A 30 -38.59 -0.51 -12.14
N GLU A 31 -37.43 -0.89 -11.61
CA GLU A 31 -37.27 -1.94 -10.58
C GLU A 31 -37.79 -3.33 -10.98
N LEU A 32 -37.92 -3.59 -12.28
CA LEU A 32 -38.24 -4.92 -12.82
C LEU A 32 -37.01 -5.84 -12.88
N LEU A 33 -35.82 -5.25 -12.92
CA LEU A 33 -34.53 -5.93 -12.84
C LEU A 33 -33.66 -5.23 -11.81
N TYR A 34 -32.86 -6.02 -11.10
CA TYR A 34 -31.91 -5.54 -10.10
C TYR A 34 -30.47 -5.66 -10.59
N VAL A 35 -29.67 -4.63 -10.29
CA VAL A 35 -28.22 -4.57 -10.52
C VAL A 35 -27.56 -3.90 -9.32
N ASP A 36 -26.45 -4.45 -8.85
CA ASP A 36 -25.59 -3.76 -7.88
C ASP A 36 -24.71 -2.72 -8.60
N LEU A 37 -25.22 -1.49 -8.68
CA LEU A 37 -24.52 -0.36 -9.28
C LEU A 37 -23.30 0.11 -8.45
N SER A 38 -23.15 -0.36 -7.21
CA SER A 38 -21.98 -0.05 -6.38
C SER A 38 -20.78 -0.94 -6.71
N ALA A 39 -21.02 -2.14 -7.25
CA ALA A 39 -19.97 -3.08 -7.61
C ALA A 39 -19.41 -2.89 -9.02
N VAL A 40 -20.25 -2.53 -10.00
CA VAL A 40 -19.86 -2.39 -11.41
C VAL A 40 -20.64 -1.25 -12.10
N PRO A 41 -19.97 -0.32 -12.82
CA PRO A 41 -20.65 0.70 -13.61
C PRO A 41 -21.56 0.10 -14.69
N LEU A 42 -22.76 0.67 -14.87
CA LEU A 42 -23.77 0.20 -15.84
C LEU A 42 -23.29 0.22 -17.30
N VAL A 43 -22.29 1.05 -17.61
CA VAL A 43 -21.68 1.15 -18.95
C VAL A 43 -20.84 -0.10 -19.29
N GLU A 44 -20.39 -0.85 -18.29
CA GLU A 44 -19.60 -2.07 -18.47
C GLU A 44 -20.51 -3.29 -18.68
N HIS A 45 -21.25 -3.34 -19.80
CA HIS A 45 -22.26 -4.37 -20.10
C HIS A 45 -21.78 -5.82 -19.93
N TYR A 46 -20.48 -6.06 -20.12
CA TYR A 46 -19.83 -7.36 -19.98
C TYR A 46 -19.60 -7.77 -18.52
N ARG A 47 -19.64 -6.84 -17.55
CA ARG A 47 -19.49 -7.09 -16.11
C ARG A 47 -20.79 -6.86 -15.34
N THR A 48 -21.72 -6.06 -15.84
CA THR A 48 -22.98 -5.77 -15.16
C THR A 48 -23.91 -6.99 -15.21
N ARG A 49 -24.08 -7.67 -14.06
CA ARG A 49 -24.98 -8.81 -13.90
C ARG A 49 -26.38 -8.36 -13.55
N LEU A 50 -27.37 -8.92 -14.24
CA LEU A 50 -28.78 -8.68 -14.03
C LEU A 50 -29.36 -9.74 -13.09
N TRP A 51 -30.23 -9.32 -12.18
CA TRP A 51 -30.98 -10.18 -11.27
C TRP A 51 -32.47 -9.89 -11.36
N VAL A 52 -33.30 -10.90 -11.07
CA VAL A 52 -34.77 -10.72 -11.05
C VAL A 52 -35.21 -9.87 -9.87
N SER A 53 -34.46 -9.91 -8.76
CA SER A 53 -34.71 -9.08 -7.58
C SER A 53 -33.44 -8.93 -6.74
N GLN A 54 -33.43 -7.96 -5.83
CA GLN A 54 -32.36 -7.79 -4.84
C GLN A 54 -32.21 -9.04 -3.95
N GLN A 55 -33.32 -9.67 -3.56
CA GLN A 55 -33.30 -10.88 -2.74
C GLN A 55 -32.63 -12.05 -3.46
N THR A 56 -32.81 -12.17 -4.78
CA THR A 56 -32.14 -13.18 -5.60
C THR A 56 -30.63 -12.91 -5.70
N HIS A 57 -30.24 -11.64 -5.84
CA HIS A 57 -28.83 -11.23 -5.83
C HIS A 57 -28.13 -11.59 -4.52
N ASP A 58 -28.75 -11.25 -3.38
CA ASP A 58 -28.20 -11.52 -2.05
C ASP A 58 -28.08 -13.03 -1.81
N ALA A 59 -29.11 -13.81 -2.16
CA ALA A 59 -29.11 -15.27 -2.00
C ALA A 59 -27.97 -15.94 -2.78
N TYR A 60 -27.72 -15.53 -4.04
CA TYR A 60 -26.63 -16.07 -4.85
C TYR A 60 -25.25 -15.59 -4.38
N THR A 61 -25.15 -14.34 -3.93
CA THR A 61 -23.90 -13.81 -3.38
C THR A 61 -23.53 -14.54 -2.09
N HIS A 62 -24.48 -14.76 -1.18
CA HIS A 62 -24.24 -15.52 0.05
C HIS A 62 -24.02 -17.02 -0.19
N ALA A 63 -24.73 -17.65 -1.13
CA ALA A 63 -24.49 -19.04 -1.52
C ALA A 63 -23.08 -19.26 -2.11
N SER A 64 -22.56 -18.28 -2.87
CA SER A 64 -21.19 -18.33 -3.40
C SER A 64 -20.09 -18.21 -2.31
N VAL A 65 -20.41 -17.60 -1.16
CA VAL A 65 -19.49 -17.48 -0.01
C VAL A 65 -19.51 -18.74 0.87
N VAL A 66 -20.63 -19.45 0.95
CA VAL A 66 -20.79 -20.66 1.80
C VAL A 66 -20.33 -21.95 1.10
N GLY A 67 -20.19 -21.96 -0.24
CA GLY A 67 -19.77 -23.12 -1.03
C GLY A 67 -18.26 -23.43 -1.08
N VAL A 68 -17.40 -22.75 -0.30
CA VAL A 68 -15.93 -22.88 -0.39
C VAL A 68 -15.38 -24.22 0.16
N THR A 69 -16.22 -25.08 0.74
CA THR A 69 -15.82 -26.44 1.16
C THR A 69 -16.59 -27.52 0.40
N THR A 70 -16.24 -27.76 -0.87
CA THR A 70 -15.99 -29.09 -1.49
C THR A 70 -16.14 -29.07 -3.02
N LYS A 71 -15.09 -29.54 -3.71
CA LYS A 71 -15.02 -30.09 -5.08
C LYS A 71 -15.41 -29.17 -6.27
N ASN A 72 -14.36 -28.66 -6.91
CA ASN A 72 -14.11 -28.53 -8.36
C ASN A 72 -15.30 -28.70 -9.34
N ALA A 73 -15.88 -27.57 -9.76
CA ALA A 73 -16.27 -27.25 -11.13
C ALA A 73 -16.24 -25.71 -11.31
N PRO A 74 -15.95 -25.17 -12.51
CA PRO A 74 -15.32 -23.87 -12.67
C PRO A 74 -16.37 -22.76 -12.73
N ASN A 75 -16.34 -21.86 -11.75
CA ASN A 75 -16.93 -20.52 -11.87
C ASN A 75 -16.18 -19.59 -10.91
N SER A 76 -14.89 -19.43 -11.18
CA SER A 76 -14.10 -18.36 -10.57
C SER A 76 -14.19 -17.17 -11.52
N THR A 77 -14.85 -16.11 -11.09
CA THR A 77 -14.54 -14.75 -11.55
C THR A 77 -13.06 -14.52 -11.32
N THR A 78 -12.25 -14.90 -12.29
CA THR A 78 -10.80 -14.91 -12.14
C THR A 78 -10.36 -13.50 -12.48
N THR A 79 -10.13 -12.70 -11.45
CA THR A 79 -9.50 -11.39 -11.60
C THR A 79 -8.17 -11.60 -12.31
N LEU A 80 -8.09 -11.13 -13.54
CA LEU A 80 -6.89 -11.10 -14.36
C LEU A 80 -5.90 -10.13 -13.72
N LEU A 81 -5.08 -10.65 -12.81
CA LEU A 81 -4.00 -9.92 -12.19
C LEU A 81 -2.76 -10.01 -13.07
N PRO A 82 -1.89 -9.00 -13.06
CA PRO A 82 -0.53 -9.16 -13.56
C PRO A 82 0.11 -10.43 -12.96
N ASN A 83 0.92 -11.12 -13.76
CA ASN A 83 1.52 -12.44 -13.51
C ASN A 83 0.58 -13.65 -13.57
N THR A 84 -0.64 -13.49 -14.10
CA THR A 84 -1.48 -14.65 -14.42
C THR A 84 -0.87 -15.43 -15.59
N ALA A 85 -0.65 -16.74 -15.39
CA ALA A 85 -0.22 -17.63 -16.47
C ALA A 85 -1.42 -17.94 -17.38
N LEU A 86 -1.21 -17.82 -18.68
CA LEU A 86 -2.19 -17.94 -19.74
C LEU A 86 -1.71 -18.98 -20.75
N MET A 87 -2.63 -19.74 -21.30
CA MET A 87 -2.40 -20.65 -22.42
C MET A 87 -3.01 -20.02 -23.66
N TRP A 88 -2.19 -19.82 -24.70
CA TRP A 88 -2.64 -19.32 -25.99
C TRP A 88 -1.89 -20.07 -27.10
N ASP A 89 -2.66 -20.70 -28.00
CA ASP A 89 -2.16 -21.51 -29.12
C ASP A 89 -1.18 -22.64 -28.68
N SER A 90 -1.55 -23.37 -27.64
CA SER A 90 -0.72 -24.43 -27.01
C SER A 90 0.63 -23.97 -26.43
N ALA A 91 0.89 -22.66 -26.40
CA ALA A 91 2.06 -22.07 -25.74
C ALA A 91 1.67 -21.41 -24.41
N LEU A 92 2.60 -21.37 -23.47
CA LEU A 92 2.43 -20.69 -22.20
C LEU A 92 2.85 -19.22 -22.31
N TRP A 93 2.00 -18.35 -21.79
CA TRP A 93 2.12 -16.90 -21.76
C TRP A 93 1.94 -16.38 -20.34
N THR A 94 2.53 -15.25 -20.02
CA THR A 94 2.34 -14.53 -18.75
C THR A 94 1.70 -13.19 -19.04
N LEU A 95 0.61 -12.87 -18.33
CA LEU A 95 -0.01 -11.55 -18.37
C LEU A 95 0.89 -10.55 -17.62
N VAL A 96 1.71 -9.77 -18.33
CA VAL A 96 2.67 -8.84 -17.71
C VAL A 96 2.00 -7.53 -17.31
N ASN A 97 1.12 -7.03 -18.17
CA ASN A 97 0.39 -5.79 -17.92
C ASN A 97 -1.04 -5.94 -18.42
N TYR A 98 -1.99 -5.67 -17.54
CA TYR A 98 -3.39 -5.49 -17.86
C TYR A 98 -3.71 -3.99 -17.75
N GLY A 99 -3.52 -3.26 -18.85
CA GLY A 99 -3.79 -1.83 -18.93
C GLY A 99 -5.18 -1.55 -19.50
N GLU A 100 -5.65 -0.31 -19.35
CA GLU A 100 -6.96 0.12 -19.87
C GLU A 100 -7.05 0.03 -21.40
N THR A 101 -5.97 0.39 -22.11
CA THR A 101 -5.94 0.43 -23.59
C THR A 101 -5.15 -0.72 -24.22
N THR A 102 -4.07 -1.16 -23.56
CA THR A 102 -3.22 -2.25 -24.07
C THR A 102 -2.88 -3.27 -23.00
N THR A 103 -2.96 -4.54 -23.38
CA THR A 103 -2.54 -5.70 -22.59
C THR A 103 -1.22 -6.24 -23.15
N THR A 104 -0.27 -6.54 -22.27
CA THR A 104 1.03 -7.12 -22.66
C THR A 104 1.12 -8.57 -22.20
N LEU A 105 1.34 -9.47 -23.15
CA LEU A 105 1.53 -10.91 -22.93
C LEU A 105 2.99 -11.28 -23.21
N LEU A 106 3.58 -12.09 -22.35
CA LEU A 106 4.96 -12.57 -22.49
C LEU A 106 4.99 -14.09 -22.68
N PRO A 107 5.54 -14.62 -23.78
CA PRO A 107 5.70 -16.06 -23.96
C PRO A 107 6.84 -16.62 -23.09
N GLU A 108 6.89 -17.93 -22.87
CA GLU A 108 8.02 -18.61 -22.21
C GLU A 108 9.38 -18.35 -22.86
N SER A 109 9.39 -18.17 -24.18
CA SER A 109 10.59 -17.79 -24.94
C SER A 109 10.21 -16.84 -26.07
N GLY A 110 10.96 -15.75 -26.19
CA GLY A 110 10.79 -14.76 -27.26
C GLY A 110 10.23 -13.42 -26.79
N PHE A 111 9.47 -12.78 -27.66
CA PHE A 111 9.11 -11.36 -27.51
C PHE A 111 7.74 -11.18 -26.88
N PRO A 112 7.57 -10.25 -25.93
CA PRO A 112 6.25 -9.89 -25.47
C PRO A 112 5.46 -9.24 -26.60
N ILE A 113 4.16 -9.53 -26.63
CA ILE A 113 3.23 -8.97 -27.61
C ILE A 113 2.30 -8.02 -26.88
N GLN A 114 2.05 -6.86 -27.48
CA GLN A 114 1.01 -5.95 -27.03
C GLN A 114 -0.23 -6.11 -27.88
N LEU A 115 -1.36 -6.35 -27.23
CA LEU A 115 -2.68 -6.42 -27.85
C LEU A 115 -3.51 -5.25 -27.34
N PRO A 116 -4.41 -4.67 -28.15
CA PRO A 116 -5.48 -3.82 -27.62
C PRO A 116 -6.23 -4.57 -26.53
N THR A 117 -6.49 -3.94 -25.38
CA THR A 117 -7.13 -4.60 -24.23
C THR A 117 -8.47 -5.22 -24.63
N ALA A 118 -9.25 -4.52 -25.46
CA ALA A 118 -10.51 -5.02 -26.01
C ALA A 118 -10.33 -6.32 -26.82
N PHE A 119 -9.28 -6.43 -27.64
CA PHE A 119 -9.01 -7.62 -28.43
C PHE A 119 -8.51 -8.78 -27.58
N PHE A 120 -7.69 -8.49 -26.57
CA PHE A 120 -7.28 -9.50 -25.58
C PHE A 120 -8.49 -10.07 -24.82
N LEU A 121 -9.40 -9.21 -24.35
CA LEU A 121 -10.62 -9.63 -23.67
C LEU A 121 -11.49 -10.49 -24.59
N GLN A 122 -11.63 -10.10 -25.87
CA GLN A 122 -12.35 -10.91 -26.86
C GLN A 122 -11.75 -12.33 -26.99
N LEU A 123 -10.42 -12.47 -27.07
CA LEU A 123 -9.75 -13.78 -27.15
C LEU A 123 -9.85 -14.59 -25.86
N PHE A 124 -9.90 -13.90 -24.72
CA PHE A 124 -10.05 -14.51 -23.40
C PHE A 124 -11.49 -15.03 -23.21
N ASP A 125 -12.49 -14.22 -23.53
CA ASP A 125 -13.91 -14.55 -23.42
C ASP A 125 -14.33 -15.62 -24.42
N SER A 126 -13.73 -15.64 -25.63
CA SER A 126 -13.95 -16.70 -26.62
C SER A 126 -13.27 -18.02 -26.26
N GLY A 127 -12.54 -18.08 -25.13
CA GLY A 127 -11.83 -19.26 -24.66
C GLY A 127 -10.63 -19.67 -25.52
N ILE A 128 -10.14 -18.78 -26.40
CA ILE A 128 -8.91 -19.00 -27.17
C ILE A 128 -7.69 -18.84 -26.26
N ILE A 129 -7.74 -17.84 -25.37
CA ILE A 129 -6.79 -17.66 -24.28
C ILE A 129 -7.43 -18.19 -23.00
N LYS A 130 -6.76 -19.10 -22.30
CA LYS A 130 -7.25 -19.67 -21.03
C LYS A 130 -6.25 -19.44 -19.92
N ILE A 131 -6.69 -19.37 -18.67
CA ILE A 131 -5.75 -19.34 -17.53
C ILE A 131 -5.12 -20.72 -17.39
N HIS A 132 -3.80 -20.77 -17.34
CA HIS A 132 -3.03 -21.98 -17.11
C HIS A 132 -2.70 -22.10 -15.61
N ASN A 133 -3.29 -23.10 -14.94
CA ASN A 133 -3.04 -23.39 -13.52
C ASN A 133 -1.88 -24.39 -13.29
N GLY A 134 -1.00 -24.57 -14.26
CA GLY A 134 0.14 -25.49 -14.16
C GLY A 134 1.41 -24.79 -13.66
N VAL A 135 2.10 -25.47 -12.73
CA VAL A 135 3.41 -25.11 -12.20
C VAL A 135 4.47 -25.68 -13.14
N THR A 136 5.10 -24.84 -13.98
CA THR A 136 6.31 -25.25 -14.74
C THR A 136 7.27 -24.08 -14.98
N ASP A 137 8.56 -24.36 -14.74
CA ASP A 137 9.78 -23.53 -14.87
C ASP A 137 9.80 -22.11 -14.26
N VAL A 138 9.86 -22.11 -12.92
CA VAL A 138 9.80 -20.93 -12.06
C VAL A 138 11.12 -20.11 -12.03
N THR A 139 12.28 -20.72 -12.23
CA THR A 139 13.56 -20.10 -11.82
C THR A 139 14.13 -19.02 -12.77
N ARG A 140 14.02 -19.19 -14.10
CA ARG A 140 14.45 -18.15 -15.07
C ARG A 140 13.47 -16.97 -15.10
N ASN A 141 12.17 -17.28 -14.96
CA ASN A 141 11.09 -16.32 -14.92
C ASN A 141 11.08 -15.47 -13.64
N GLU A 142 11.61 -15.96 -12.52
CA GLU A 142 11.62 -15.20 -11.26
C GLU A 142 12.44 -13.91 -11.35
N THR A 143 13.63 -13.95 -11.97
CA THR A 143 14.48 -12.76 -12.11
C THR A 143 13.86 -11.72 -13.06
N VAL A 144 13.24 -12.18 -14.14
CA VAL A 144 12.50 -11.33 -15.10
C VAL A 144 11.28 -10.72 -14.42
N ARG A 145 10.52 -11.52 -13.67
CA ARG A 145 9.36 -11.09 -12.87
C ARG A 145 9.76 -10.04 -11.83
N ALA A 146 10.79 -10.29 -11.03
CA ALA A 146 11.26 -9.34 -10.02
C ALA A 146 11.69 -7.99 -10.63
N LEU A 147 12.34 -8.01 -11.80
CA LEU A 147 12.72 -6.78 -12.51
C LEU A 147 11.52 -6.02 -13.08
N MET A 148 10.47 -6.72 -13.52
CA MET A 148 9.22 -6.11 -13.97
C MET A 148 8.38 -5.58 -12.79
N GLU A 149 8.31 -6.30 -11.68
CA GLU A 149 7.61 -5.88 -10.45
C GLU A 149 8.24 -4.64 -9.81
N ALA A 150 9.57 -4.55 -9.82
CA ALA A 150 10.28 -3.38 -9.32
C ALA A 150 10.15 -2.14 -10.23
N ALA A 151 9.63 -2.28 -11.45
CA ALA A 151 9.52 -1.19 -12.40
C ALA A 151 8.27 -0.33 -12.14
N SER A 152 8.45 0.99 -12.02
CA SER A 152 7.32 1.92 -11.91
C SER A 152 6.53 1.99 -13.23
N PRO A 153 5.25 2.42 -13.21
CA PRO A 153 4.46 2.62 -14.43
C PRO A 153 5.14 3.54 -15.46
N VAL A 154 5.87 4.55 -14.98
CA VAL A 154 6.66 5.46 -15.84
C VAL A 154 7.81 4.72 -16.53
N HIS A 155 8.50 3.82 -15.81
CA HIS A 155 9.56 3.00 -16.39
C HIS A 155 9.03 2.01 -17.43
N LEU A 156 7.88 1.39 -17.16
CA LEU A 156 7.20 0.48 -18.10
C LEU A 156 6.75 1.21 -19.37
N LYS A 157 6.21 2.43 -19.25
CA LYS A 157 5.85 3.27 -20.40
C LYS A 157 7.05 3.57 -21.30
N GLU A 158 8.18 3.93 -20.71
CA GLU A 158 9.40 4.21 -21.47
C GLU A 158 10.02 2.94 -22.09
N ALA A 159 9.93 1.79 -21.40
CA ALA A 159 10.34 0.51 -21.94
C ALA A 159 9.48 0.08 -23.13
N ASN A 160 8.15 0.26 -23.06
CA ASN A 160 7.23 0.03 -24.18
C ASN A 160 7.58 0.89 -25.39
N ARG A 161 7.84 2.18 -25.17
CA ARG A 161 8.26 3.09 -26.26
C ARG A 161 9.52 2.58 -26.97
N LYS A 162 10.55 2.21 -26.20
CA LYS A 162 11.80 1.65 -26.77
C LYS A 162 11.56 0.33 -27.48
N PHE A 163 10.70 -0.53 -26.92
CA PHE A 163 10.38 -1.83 -27.48
C PHE A 163 9.75 -1.68 -28.87
N ASN A 164 8.77 -0.79 -29.03
CA ASN A 164 8.14 -0.51 -30.33
C ASN A 164 9.17 -0.06 -31.37
N ILE A 165 10.11 0.81 -30.98
CA ILE A 165 11.19 1.28 -31.86
C ILE A 165 12.14 0.14 -32.24
N VAL A 166 12.51 -0.73 -31.29
CA VAL A 166 13.38 -1.88 -31.55
C VAL A 166 12.69 -2.92 -32.45
N GLN A 167 11.39 -3.15 -32.26
CA GLN A 167 10.59 -4.02 -33.13
C GLN A 167 10.49 -3.47 -34.55
N ALA A 168 10.19 -2.17 -34.70
CA ALA A 168 10.19 -1.49 -35.99
C ALA A 168 11.55 -1.62 -36.71
N TYR A 169 12.66 -1.55 -35.97
CA TYR A 169 13.99 -1.78 -36.52
C TYR A 169 14.18 -3.22 -37.03
N PHE A 170 13.73 -4.24 -36.28
CA PHE A 170 13.80 -5.63 -36.74
C PHE A 170 12.92 -5.90 -37.97
N GLN A 171 11.74 -5.28 -38.03
CA GLN A 171 10.79 -5.39 -39.14
C GLN A 171 11.14 -4.47 -40.32
N ARG A 172 12.19 -3.65 -40.20
CA ARG A 172 12.66 -2.68 -41.21
C ARG A 172 11.64 -1.57 -41.55
N HIS A 173 10.78 -1.20 -40.61
CA HIS A 173 9.87 -0.06 -40.71
C HIS A 173 10.59 1.24 -40.32
N THR A 174 11.27 1.86 -41.28
CA THR A 174 12.17 3.01 -41.07
C THR A 174 11.48 4.30 -40.64
N ASP A 175 10.22 4.46 -41.01
CA ASP A 175 9.36 5.60 -40.67
C ASP A 175 9.20 5.80 -39.16
N ILE A 176 9.11 4.70 -38.40
CA ILE A 176 8.86 4.74 -36.95
C ILE A 176 10.08 5.23 -36.15
N TYR A 177 11.29 5.04 -36.67
CA TYR A 177 12.53 5.34 -35.93
C TYR A 177 13.45 6.34 -36.63
N GLN A 178 13.01 7.02 -37.70
CA GLN A 178 13.86 7.93 -38.47
C GLN A 178 14.47 9.05 -37.60
N ASP A 179 13.71 9.53 -36.61
CA ASP A 179 14.11 10.65 -35.75
C ASP A 179 15.03 10.23 -34.58
N ILE A 180 15.29 8.92 -34.44
CA ILE A 180 16.15 8.37 -33.39
C ILE A 180 17.60 8.34 -33.87
N ASN A 181 18.50 8.91 -33.07
CA ASN A 181 19.93 8.83 -33.34
C ASN A 181 20.39 7.36 -33.45
N SER A 182 21.11 7.05 -34.54
CA SER A 182 21.57 5.69 -34.86
C SER A 182 22.38 5.02 -33.74
N ARG A 183 23.18 5.78 -32.98
CA ARG A 183 23.93 5.27 -31.82
C ARG A 183 23.00 4.85 -30.69
N THR A 184 21.93 5.61 -30.46
CA THR A 184 20.92 5.31 -29.43
C THR A 184 20.13 4.06 -29.81
N LEU A 185 19.71 3.95 -31.07
CA LEU A 185 19.00 2.78 -31.57
C LEU A 185 19.84 1.51 -31.45
N ARG A 186 21.09 1.55 -31.92
CA ARG A 186 22.03 0.42 -31.79
C ARG A 186 22.22 -0.01 -30.35
N ARG A 187 22.34 0.95 -29.42
CA ARG A 187 22.46 0.67 -27.98
C ARG A 187 21.22 -0.06 -27.44
N TRP A 188 20.01 0.37 -27.80
CA TRP A 188 18.79 -0.31 -27.35
C TRP A 188 18.65 -1.70 -27.94
N VAL A 189 18.97 -1.88 -29.22
CA VAL A 189 18.99 -3.21 -29.87
C VAL A 189 20.02 -4.13 -29.20
N GLN A 190 21.19 -3.62 -28.84
CA GLN A 190 22.21 -4.37 -28.11
C GLN A 190 21.71 -4.78 -26.72
N GLN A 191 21.18 -3.85 -25.93
CA GLN A 191 20.61 -4.13 -24.59
C GLN A 191 19.50 -5.19 -24.65
N PHE A 192 18.69 -5.12 -25.70
CA PHE A 192 17.63 -6.09 -25.94
C PHE A 192 18.18 -7.49 -26.21
N ARG A 193 19.14 -7.63 -27.14
CA ARG A 193 19.77 -8.92 -27.46
C ARG A 193 20.54 -9.51 -26.29
N GLU A 194 21.22 -8.68 -25.51
CA GLU A 194 21.94 -9.12 -24.30
C GLU A 194 20.98 -9.66 -23.24
N ALA A 195 19.85 -8.98 -23.01
CA ALA A 195 18.82 -9.44 -22.09
C ALA A 195 18.11 -10.71 -22.58
N GLU A 196 17.88 -10.83 -23.88
CA GLU A 196 17.32 -12.05 -24.49
C GLU A 196 18.27 -13.24 -24.32
N ALA A 197 19.57 -13.06 -24.60
CA ALA A 197 20.57 -14.12 -24.46
C ALA A 197 20.81 -14.55 -23.00
N SER A 198 20.70 -13.64 -22.04
CA SER A 198 21.00 -13.91 -20.63
C SER A 198 19.79 -14.33 -19.80
N LEU A 199 18.62 -13.72 -20.06
CA LEU A 199 17.41 -13.86 -19.25
C LEU A 199 16.23 -14.46 -20.03
N GLY A 200 16.38 -14.75 -21.33
CA GLY A 200 15.30 -15.27 -22.19
C GLY A 200 14.24 -14.22 -22.56
N CYS A 201 14.37 -12.98 -22.08
CA CYS A 201 13.43 -11.89 -22.34
C CYS A 201 14.17 -10.58 -22.66
N GLY A 202 14.19 -10.19 -23.93
CA GLY A 202 14.87 -8.97 -24.38
C GLY A 202 14.26 -7.67 -23.85
N TYR A 203 12.96 -7.67 -23.53
CA TYR A 203 12.23 -6.50 -23.04
C TYR A 203 12.81 -5.94 -21.74
N VAL A 204 13.24 -6.80 -20.82
CA VAL A 204 13.85 -6.40 -19.54
C VAL A 204 15.11 -5.54 -19.75
N GLY A 205 15.84 -5.77 -20.84
CA GLY A 205 17.00 -4.95 -21.21
C GLY A 205 16.68 -3.49 -21.50
N LEU A 206 15.42 -3.18 -21.84
CA LEU A 206 14.96 -1.83 -22.20
C LEU A 206 14.49 -1.01 -20.98
N LEU A 207 14.29 -1.67 -19.83
CA LEU A 207 13.89 -1.01 -18.58
C LEU A 207 14.92 0.06 -18.16
N PRO A 208 14.48 1.29 -17.83
CA PRO A 208 15.36 2.32 -17.31
C PRO A 208 16.07 1.86 -16.01
N ARG A 209 17.41 1.87 -16.02
CA ARG A 209 18.23 1.64 -14.82
C ARG A 209 18.50 2.94 -14.04
N THR A 210 17.60 3.92 -14.13
CA THR A 210 17.72 5.25 -13.51
C THR A 210 17.96 5.17 -12.02
N HIS A 211 17.29 4.24 -11.33
CA HIS A 211 17.54 4.02 -9.91
C HIS A 211 19.01 3.68 -9.64
N GLN A 212 19.66 2.89 -10.50
CA GLN A 212 21.07 2.46 -10.36
C GLN A 212 22.08 3.51 -10.82
N GLN A 213 21.64 4.67 -11.31
CA GLN A 213 22.53 5.75 -11.76
C GLN A 213 22.95 6.66 -10.60
N GLY A 214 24.11 7.29 -10.75
CA GLY A 214 24.65 8.27 -9.81
C GLY A 214 25.66 7.71 -8.80
N ASN A 215 26.50 8.60 -8.27
CA ASN A 215 27.47 8.24 -7.25
C ASN A 215 26.75 7.98 -5.91
N ARG A 216 26.74 6.71 -5.49
CA ARG A 216 26.19 6.27 -4.19
C ARG A 216 27.25 6.15 -3.10
N GLN A 217 28.54 6.34 -3.45
CA GLN A 217 29.61 6.35 -2.48
C GLN A 217 29.59 7.66 -1.68
N PRO A 218 29.85 7.62 -0.37
CA PRO A 218 29.94 8.81 0.44
C PRO A 218 31.08 9.72 -0.09
N LYS A 219 30.78 10.99 -0.32
CA LYS A 219 31.74 11.99 -0.83
C LYS A 219 32.72 12.53 0.23
N SER A 220 32.69 12.00 1.45
CA SER A 220 33.37 12.54 2.63
C SER A 220 34.52 11.64 3.08
N PRO A 221 35.58 12.17 3.69
CA PRO A 221 36.53 11.37 4.46
C PRO A 221 35.78 10.53 5.50
N THR A 222 36.11 9.23 5.57
CA THR A 222 35.47 8.27 6.46
C THR A 222 35.66 8.68 7.93
N ASP A 223 36.87 9.11 8.31
CA ASP A 223 37.20 9.45 9.69
C ASP A 223 36.37 10.62 10.24
N SER A 224 36.25 11.71 9.46
CA SER A 224 35.39 12.85 9.82
C SER A 224 33.92 12.44 9.97
N SER A 225 33.49 11.51 9.12
CA SER A 225 32.14 10.97 9.09
C SER A 225 31.85 10.10 10.31
N GLU A 226 32.73 9.17 10.64
CA GLU A 226 32.61 8.28 11.78
C GLU A 226 32.65 9.07 13.10
N LEU A 227 33.57 10.04 13.19
CA LEU A 227 33.67 10.90 14.35
C LEU A 227 32.39 11.74 14.55
N LEU A 228 31.79 12.23 13.46
CA LEU A 228 30.52 12.97 13.55
C LEU A 228 29.39 12.10 14.09
N ASP A 229 29.28 10.87 13.60
CA ASP A 229 28.23 9.94 14.04
C ASP A 229 28.43 9.51 15.50
N LYS A 230 29.68 9.36 15.93
CA LYS A 230 30.04 9.15 17.34
C LYS A 230 29.58 10.33 18.21
N PHE A 231 29.89 11.57 17.80
CA PHE A 231 29.47 12.77 18.53
C PHE A 231 27.95 12.91 18.63
N ILE A 232 27.22 12.57 17.56
CA ILE A 232 25.75 12.57 17.61
C ILE A 232 25.26 11.56 18.65
N LYS A 233 25.75 10.31 18.64
CA LYS A 233 25.32 9.29 19.60
C LYS A 233 25.67 9.63 21.04
N GLU A 234 26.91 10.05 21.29
CA GLU A 234 27.46 10.21 22.65
C GLU A 234 27.16 11.56 23.30
N HIS A 235 26.91 12.61 22.50
CA HIS A 235 26.69 13.96 23.02
C HIS A 235 25.30 14.51 22.69
N PHE A 236 24.72 14.17 21.54
CA PHE A 236 23.38 14.64 21.18
C PHE A 236 22.28 13.68 21.66
N GLU A 237 22.41 12.38 21.44
CA GLU A 237 21.38 11.38 21.80
C GLU A 237 21.46 10.95 23.27
N THR A 238 21.58 11.92 24.17
CA THR A 238 21.69 11.69 25.61
C THR A 238 20.65 12.47 26.41
N PRO A 239 20.31 12.02 27.64
CA PRO A 239 19.40 12.75 28.53
C PRO A 239 19.90 14.14 28.96
N ARG A 240 21.17 14.49 28.68
CA ARG A 240 21.72 15.83 28.92
C ARG A 240 21.11 16.90 28.01
N GLN A 241 20.46 16.48 26.92
CA GLN A 241 19.76 17.35 25.96
C GLN A 241 20.60 18.52 25.42
N ALA A 242 21.90 18.31 25.20
CA ALA A 242 22.76 19.32 24.61
C ALA A 242 22.19 19.84 23.27
N THR A 243 22.37 21.14 23.02
CA THR A 243 21.92 21.77 21.78
C THR A 243 22.77 21.28 20.60
N GLY A 244 22.17 21.15 19.41
CA GLY A 244 22.89 20.69 18.22
C GLY A 244 24.12 21.56 17.91
N ALA A 245 24.00 22.89 18.09
CA ALA A 245 25.12 23.81 17.90
C ALA A 245 26.28 23.56 18.89
N SER A 246 25.99 23.21 20.14
CA SER A 246 27.02 22.89 21.14
C SER A 246 27.76 21.60 20.76
N VAL A 247 27.01 20.55 20.37
CA VAL A 247 27.58 19.28 19.93
C VAL A 247 28.44 19.46 18.68
N TYR A 248 27.99 20.24 17.71
CA TYR A 248 28.77 20.54 16.51
C TYR A 248 30.08 21.27 16.84
N ARG A 249 30.06 22.27 17.73
CA ARG A 249 31.29 22.94 18.18
C ARG A 249 32.25 21.98 18.88
N ALA A 250 31.74 21.03 19.68
CA ALA A 250 32.56 20.02 20.32
C ALA A 250 33.20 19.06 19.30
N TYR A 251 32.43 18.64 18.29
CA TYR A 251 32.93 17.85 17.17
C TYR A 251 34.04 18.58 16.40
N VAL A 252 33.85 19.85 16.05
CA VAL A 252 34.87 20.65 15.34
C VAL A 252 36.16 20.72 16.14
N ARG A 253 36.10 20.94 17.47
CA ARG A 253 37.29 20.93 18.32
C ARG A 253 38.00 19.58 18.33
N ALA A 254 37.24 18.47 18.37
CA ALA A 254 37.81 17.14 18.32
C ALA A 254 38.48 16.85 16.96
N CYS A 255 37.86 17.27 15.86
CA CYS A 255 38.46 17.21 14.52
C CYS A 255 39.78 17.98 14.46
N THR A 256 39.82 19.21 14.98
CA THR A 256 41.06 20.02 15.04
C THR A 256 42.14 19.34 15.86
N ALA A 257 41.80 18.75 17.01
CA ALA A 257 42.77 18.05 17.85
C ALA A 257 43.37 16.79 17.18
N LEU A 258 42.58 16.14 16.31
CA LEU A 258 43.00 14.95 15.55
C LEU A 258 43.58 15.28 14.18
N ASN A 259 43.74 16.56 13.81
CA ASN A 259 44.14 17.01 12.47
C ASN A 259 43.25 16.46 11.34
N ILE A 260 41.97 16.29 11.63
CA ILE A 260 40.96 15.83 10.67
C ILE A 260 40.13 17.02 10.19
N GLN A 261 39.87 17.12 8.89
CA GLN A 261 39.01 18.17 8.36
C GLN A 261 37.54 17.94 8.79
N PRO A 262 36.89 18.87 9.52
CA PRO A 262 35.53 18.69 9.99
C PRO A 262 34.52 18.79 8.84
N LEU A 263 33.41 18.05 8.98
CA LEU A 263 32.26 18.19 8.09
C LEU A 263 31.52 19.51 8.33
N SER A 264 30.87 19.99 7.27
CA SER A 264 30.09 21.24 7.32
C SER A 264 28.93 21.14 8.32
N ASN A 265 28.55 22.28 8.88
CA ASN A 265 27.40 22.38 9.78
C ASN A 265 26.10 21.90 9.11
N ARG A 266 25.94 22.20 7.81
CA ARG A 266 24.81 21.71 7.00
C ARG A 266 24.76 20.18 6.98
N THR A 267 25.90 19.52 6.82
CA THR A 267 26.01 18.06 6.84
C THR A 267 25.60 17.49 8.19
N PHE A 268 26.02 18.11 9.29
CA PHE A 268 25.64 17.71 10.65
C PHE A 268 24.12 17.72 10.86
N TYR A 269 23.44 18.82 10.55
CA TYR A 269 21.98 18.90 10.69
C TYR A 269 21.23 17.96 9.73
N GLN A 270 21.75 17.74 8.52
CA GLN A 270 21.21 16.72 7.62
C GLN A 270 21.31 15.31 8.21
N ARG A 271 22.39 14.98 8.92
CA ARG A 271 22.51 13.70 9.62
C ARG A 271 21.59 13.57 10.81
N LEU A 272 21.44 14.63 11.61
CA LEU A 272 20.47 14.63 12.71
C LEU A 272 19.06 14.34 12.20
N LYS A 273 18.64 14.99 11.10
CA LYS A 273 17.31 14.79 10.49
C LYS A 273 17.09 13.39 9.90
N LYS A 274 18.16 12.71 9.47
CA LYS A 274 18.08 11.35 8.91
C LYS A 274 17.89 10.28 9.98
N ARG A 275 18.17 10.56 11.25
CA ARG A 275 18.02 9.59 12.33
C ARG A 275 16.55 9.42 12.69
N PRO A 276 16.12 8.23 13.15
CA PRO A 276 14.72 8.01 13.57
C PRO A 276 14.33 8.98 14.68
N THR A 277 13.35 9.86 14.40
CA THR A 277 12.90 10.89 15.34
C THR A 277 12.41 10.29 16.66
N HIS A 278 11.71 9.16 16.60
CA HIS A 278 11.19 8.48 17.77
C HIS A 278 12.31 8.00 18.70
N GLU A 279 13.27 7.23 18.19
CA GLU A 279 14.41 6.74 18.98
C GLU A 279 15.25 7.87 19.58
N GLN A 280 15.46 8.94 18.80
CA GLN A 280 16.21 10.11 19.25
C GLN A 280 15.47 10.85 20.38
N THR A 281 14.15 11.01 20.25
CA THR A 281 13.30 11.65 21.26
C THR A 281 13.23 10.80 22.52
N LEU A 282 13.08 9.48 22.38
CA LEU A 282 13.08 8.53 23.48
C LEU A 282 14.35 8.62 24.32
N LYS A 283 15.53 8.62 23.67
CA LYS A 283 16.83 8.74 24.37
C LYS A 283 17.04 10.10 25.04
N ARG A 284 16.52 11.18 24.45
CA ARG A 284 16.76 12.55 24.93
C ARG A 284 15.75 13.01 25.98
N GLN A 285 14.47 12.70 25.79
CA GLN A 285 13.33 13.28 26.50
C GLN A 285 12.44 12.24 27.19
N GLY A 286 12.69 10.94 26.96
CA GLY A 286 11.96 9.84 27.58
C GLY A 286 10.68 9.44 26.82
N ALA A 287 10.04 8.37 27.32
CA ALA A 287 8.92 7.71 26.66
C ALA A 287 7.71 8.64 26.44
N LYS A 288 7.39 9.48 27.44
CA LYS A 288 6.25 10.41 27.36
C LYS A 288 6.36 11.40 26.19
N ALA A 289 7.57 11.92 25.94
CA ALA A 289 7.81 12.82 24.82
C ALA A 289 7.87 12.06 23.48
N ALA A 290 8.43 10.86 23.49
CA ALA A 290 8.51 10.01 22.30
C ALA A 290 7.14 9.52 21.80
N TYR A 291 6.16 9.40 22.69
CA TYR A 291 4.79 8.97 22.36
C TYR A 291 4.15 9.81 21.24
N ALA A 292 4.39 11.13 21.24
CA ALA A 292 3.89 12.03 20.19
C ALA A 292 4.47 11.75 18.78
N THR A 293 5.55 10.98 18.71
CA THR A 293 6.23 10.61 17.46
C THR A 293 5.94 9.18 17.03
N GLU A 294 5.22 8.41 17.85
CA GLU A 294 4.75 7.08 17.47
C GLU A 294 3.71 7.19 16.35
N PRO A 295 3.70 6.26 15.39
CA PRO A 295 2.63 6.20 14.41
C PRO A 295 1.31 6.01 15.15
N PHE A 296 0.35 6.87 14.85
CA PHE A 296 -0.99 6.74 15.39
C PHE A 296 -1.56 5.38 14.99
N VAL A 297 -1.78 4.50 15.98
CA VAL A 297 -2.42 3.21 15.75
C VAL A 297 -3.90 3.47 15.53
N TRP A 298 -4.33 3.37 14.27
CA TRP A 298 -5.74 3.45 13.87
C TRP A 298 -6.47 2.15 14.22
N GLU A 299 -6.59 1.81 15.50
CA GLU A 299 -7.55 0.79 15.95
C GLU A 299 -8.67 1.45 16.74
N LEU A 300 -9.52 2.15 15.99
CA LEU A 300 -10.91 2.41 16.28
C LEU A 300 -11.65 2.14 14.97
N ALA A 301 -12.71 1.35 14.99
CA ALA A 301 -13.53 1.11 13.79
C ALA A 301 -13.84 2.44 13.08
N LEU A 302 -13.80 2.44 11.74
CA LEU A 302 -13.75 3.59 10.84
C LEU A 302 -14.86 4.66 11.04
N ASN A 303 -15.82 4.41 11.91
CA ASN A 303 -17.06 5.15 12.11
C ASN A 303 -17.33 5.58 13.56
N THR A 304 -16.50 5.23 14.55
CA THR A 304 -16.74 5.64 15.95
C THR A 304 -16.21 7.05 16.19
N ARG A 305 -17.11 8.03 16.29
CA ARG A 305 -16.70 9.40 16.66
C ARG A 305 -16.17 9.40 18.10
N PRO A 306 -15.04 10.07 18.41
CA PRO A 306 -14.43 10.03 19.76
C PRO A 306 -15.33 10.53 20.90
N HIS A 307 -16.41 11.26 20.58
CA HIS A 307 -17.32 11.87 21.55
C HIS A 307 -18.75 11.31 21.48
N GLY A 308 -19.00 10.29 20.66
CA GLY A 308 -20.35 9.81 20.36
C GLY A 308 -21.18 10.85 19.59
N ASN A 309 -22.38 10.46 19.17
CA ASN A 309 -23.38 11.33 18.53
C ASN A 309 -24.65 11.49 19.38
N ARG A 310 -24.78 10.73 20.47
CA ARG A 310 -25.94 10.72 21.36
C ARG A 310 -25.49 10.74 22.82
N PRO A 311 -26.28 11.33 23.73
CA PRO A 311 -26.05 11.19 25.17
C PRO A 311 -25.97 9.71 25.57
N LEU A 312 -25.04 9.39 26.47
CA LEU A 312 -24.78 8.05 27.02
C LEU A 312 -24.20 7.03 26.01
N GLU A 313 -23.81 7.46 24.81
CA GLU A 313 -23.15 6.58 23.81
C GLU A 313 -21.69 6.30 24.17
N ILE A 314 -20.97 7.33 24.66
CA ILE A 314 -19.58 7.21 25.13
C ILE A 314 -19.45 7.98 26.44
N VAL A 315 -18.84 7.35 27.44
CA VAL A 315 -18.56 7.94 28.75
C VAL A 315 -17.07 7.87 29.06
N HIS A 316 -16.52 8.97 29.54
CA HIS A 316 -15.14 9.04 30.00
C HIS A 316 -15.09 8.92 31.52
N ILE A 317 -14.17 8.09 32.00
CA ILE A 317 -13.85 7.97 33.43
C ILE A 317 -12.47 8.58 33.64
N ASP A 318 -12.40 9.57 34.51
CA ASP A 318 -11.13 10.13 34.97
C ASP A 318 -10.98 9.95 36.48
N HIS A 319 -9.76 9.69 36.95
CA HIS A 319 -9.43 9.46 38.34
C HIS A 319 -8.24 10.33 38.75
N THR A 320 -8.49 11.35 39.56
CA THR A 320 -7.51 12.38 39.91
C THR A 320 -7.43 12.57 41.42
N GLU A 321 -6.22 12.59 41.98
CA GLU A 321 -5.95 12.93 43.38
C GLU A 321 -6.12 14.44 43.60
N LEU A 322 -7.03 14.83 44.50
CA LEU A 322 -7.31 16.24 44.76
C LEU A 322 -6.23 16.89 45.62
N ASP A 323 -5.98 18.19 45.41
CA ASP A 323 -5.06 19.01 46.20
C ASP A 323 -5.73 19.63 47.43
N ILE A 324 -6.44 18.77 48.17
CA ILE A 324 -7.10 19.11 49.43
C ILE A 324 -6.86 17.97 50.42
N GLU A 325 -6.65 18.30 51.70
CA GLU A 325 -6.61 17.30 52.77
C GLU A 325 -7.98 17.14 53.42
N LEU A 326 -8.42 15.90 53.59
CA LEU A 326 -9.65 15.60 54.31
C LEU A 326 -9.37 15.43 55.81
N ARG A 327 -10.27 15.97 56.64
CA ARG A 327 -10.31 15.77 58.08
C ARG A 327 -11.63 15.16 58.50
N SER A 328 -11.59 14.09 59.28
CA SER A 328 -12.77 13.48 59.87
C SER A 328 -13.39 14.43 60.90
N LEU A 329 -14.65 14.78 60.73
CA LEU A 329 -15.38 15.59 61.71
C LEU A 329 -15.57 14.83 63.04
N ALA A 330 -15.88 13.53 62.97
CA ALA A 330 -16.16 12.70 64.14
C ALA A 330 -14.93 12.37 64.99
N THR A 331 -13.77 12.14 64.36
CA THR A 331 -12.54 11.72 65.07
C THR A 331 -11.45 12.78 65.10
N GLY A 332 -11.60 13.87 64.35
CA GLY A 332 -10.60 14.92 64.19
C GLY A 332 -9.34 14.50 63.41
N ARG A 333 -9.23 13.24 62.99
CA ARG A 333 -8.06 12.69 62.28
C ARG A 333 -7.98 13.17 60.84
N LEU A 334 -6.76 13.39 60.35
CA LEU A 334 -6.48 13.61 58.94
C LEU A 334 -6.65 12.28 58.17
N LEU A 335 -7.40 12.32 57.08
CA LEU A 335 -7.69 11.18 56.20
C LEU A 335 -6.84 11.22 54.92
N GLY A 336 -6.00 12.24 54.75
CA GLY A 336 -5.15 12.42 53.58
C GLY A 336 -5.89 13.05 52.38
N ARG A 337 -5.24 12.99 51.21
CA ARG A 337 -5.77 13.51 49.95
C ARG A 337 -6.73 12.51 49.33
N PRO A 338 -7.96 12.92 48.97
CA PRO A 338 -8.92 12.01 48.38
C PRO A 338 -8.70 11.89 46.87
N TRP A 339 -9.11 10.76 46.33
CA TRP A 339 -9.22 10.58 44.89
C TRP A 339 -10.64 10.86 44.43
N LEU A 340 -10.76 11.72 43.42
CA LEU A 340 -12.01 12.04 42.74
C LEU A 340 -12.10 11.21 41.47
N THR A 341 -13.14 10.37 41.37
CA THR A 341 -13.53 9.69 40.13
C THR A 341 -14.75 10.38 39.55
N LEU A 342 -14.65 10.82 38.29
CA LEU A 342 -15.75 11.41 37.56
C LEU A 342 -16.11 10.53 36.36
N LEU A 343 -17.40 10.23 36.21
CA LEU A 343 -17.96 9.66 34.99
C LEU A 343 -18.63 10.81 34.21
N THR A 344 -18.11 11.14 33.02
CA THR A 344 -18.61 12.26 32.22
C THR A 344 -19.06 11.78 30.84
N ASP A 345 -20.28 12.14 30.44
CA ASP A 345 -20.79 11.89 29.10
C ASP A 345 -20.00 12.67 28.05
N ALA A 346 -19.53 11.99 27.01
CA ALA A 346 -18.65 12.60 26.02
C ALA A 346 -19.39 13.59 25.09
N TYR A 347 -20.67 13.34 24.81
CA TYR A 347 -21.51 14.18 23.94
C TYR A 347 -21.98 15.46 24.64
N SER A 348 -22.66 15.33 25.79
CA SER A 348 -23.28 16.45 26.50
C SER A 348 -22.35 17.15 27.49
N ARG A 349 -21.16 16.57 27.76
CA ARG A 349 -20.21 17.03 28.79
C ARG A 349 -20.78 17.05 30.21
N ARG A 350 -21.92 16.39 30.45
CA ARG A 350 -22.53 16.28 31.77
C ARG A 350 -21.83 15.21 32.60
N THR A 351 -21.54 15.54 33.85
CA THR A 351 -21.09 14.57 34.85
C THR A 351 -22.28 13.68 35.25
N LEU A 352 -22.14 12.38 35.03
CA LEU A 352 -23.14 11.37 35.31
C LEU A 352 -22.98 10.79 36.72
N ALA A 353 -21.74 10.62 37.17
CA ALA A 353 -21.44 10.11 38.51
C ALA A 353 -20.20 10.77 39.08
N VAL A 354 -20.21 10.90 40.41
CA VAL A 354 -19.10 11.39 41.21
C VAL A 354 -18.85 10.37 42.31
N TYR A 355 -17.60 9.93 42.45
CA TYR A 355 -17.18 9.06 43.54
C TYR A 355 -15.91 9.61 44.18
N LEU A 356 -15.89 9.61 45.51
CA LEU A 356 -14.77 10.09 46.31
C LEU A 356 -14.23 8.92 47.13
N THR A 357 -12.99 8.54 46.88
CA THR A 357 -12.31 7.48 47.63
C THR A 357 -11.30 8.11 48.59
N GLY A 358 -11.45 7.81 49.88
CA GLY A 358 -10.41 8.10 50.88
C GLY A 358 -9.51 6.89 51.09
N LEU A 359 -8.19 7.08 51.02
CA LEU A 359 -7.25 6.08 51.52
C LEU A 359 -7.11 6.27 53.03
N THR A 360 -7.80 5.44 53.81
CA THR A 360 -7.51 5.33 55.24
C THR A 360 -6.04 4.93 55.44
N GLN A 361 -5.30 5.73 56.21
CA GLN A 361 -3.87 5.52 56.52
C GLN A 361 -3.50 4.13 57.05
N LEU A 362 -4.48 3.30 57.45
CA LEU A 362 -4.26 1.90 57.82
C LEU A 362 -3.72 1.04 56.66
N ALA A 363 -4.03 1.37 55.39
CA ALA A 363 -3.63 0.55 54.24
C ALA A 363 -2.29 0.97 53.59
N GLN A 364 -1.69 2.10 53.99
CA GLN A 364 -0.42 2.56 53.42
C GLN A 364 0.81 1.97 54.11
N ARG A 365 0.66 1.36 55.30
CA ARG A 365 1.77 0.63 55.95
C ARG A 365 2.14 -0.68 55.25
N ASP A 366 1.23 -1.27 54.47
CA ASP A 366 1.44 -2.58 53.83
C ASP A 366 1.91 -2.50 52.37
N ARG A 367 2.16 -1.29 51.83
CA ARG A 367 2.68 -1.09 50.45
C ARG A 367 4.14 -0.61 50.38
N GLN A 368 4.87 -0.62 51.49
CA GLN A 368 6.29 -0.26 51.57
C GLN A 368 7.22 -1.40 52.04
N ILE A 369 6.84 -2.67 51.81
CA ILE A 369 7.76 -3.81 51.93
C ILE A 369 8.03 -4.40 50.55
#